data_AF-S0EXH9-F1
#
_entry.id   AF-S0EXH9-F1
#
_cell.length_a   1.000
_cell.length_b   1.000
_cell.length_c   1.000
_cell.angle_alpha   90.00
_cell.angle_beta   90.00
_cell.angle_gamma   90.00
#
_symmetry.space_group_name_H-M   'P 1'
#
loop_
_entity.id
_entity.type
_entity.pdbx_description
1 polymer ?
#
loop_
_entity_poly.entity_id
_entity_poly.type
_entity_poly.pdbx_seq_one_letter_code
_entity_poly.pdbx_strand_id
1 'polypeptide(L)' 'MPLTEKQKKLIDERIRREGLNEFGDPKGTVYAGGTPLFDMRTGRMLDRYEYILSRHRDWLPQLEKEEQDE' A
#
# COMPACT_ATOMS: atom_id res chain seq x y z
N MET A 1 11.20 -1.31 6.74
CA MET A 1 10.69 -2.28 7.73
C MET A 1 9.72 -3.19 7.00
N PRO A 2 9.87 -4.51 7.05
CA PRO A 2 8.90 -5.39 6.44
C PRO A 2 7.57 -5.29 7.21
N LEU A 3 6.46 -5.10 6.49
CA LEU A 3 5.12 -5.13 7.05
C LEU A 3 4.76 -6.53 7.54
N THR A 4 4.06 -6.60 8.68
CA THR A 4 3.51 -7.85 9.19
C THR A 4 2.30 -8.29 8.36
N GLU A 5 1.97 -9.58 8.39
CA GLU A 5 0.79 -10.12 7.69
C GLU A 5 -0.52 -9.47 8.17
N LYS A 6 -0.60 -9.07 9.44
CA LYS A 6 -1.74 -8.33 9.98
C LYS A 6 -1.88 -6.96 9.32
N GLN A 7 -0.80 -6.18 9.27
CA GLN A 7 -0.79 -4.85 8.65
C GLN A 7 -1.17 -4.91 7.17
N LYS A 8 -0.65 -5.91 6.44
CA LYS A 8 -1.02 -6.16 5.04
C LYS A 8 -2.53 -6.39 4.88
N LYS A 9 -3.12 -7.19 5.77
CA LYS A 9 -4.55 -7.50 5.74
C LYS A 9 -5.41 -6.27 6.02
N LEU A 10 -5.02 -5.43 6.98
CA LEU A 10 -5.69 -4.15 7.28
C LEU A 10 -5.65 -3.20 6.08
N ILE A 11 -4.51 -3.12 5.40
CA ILE A 11 -4.36 -2.35 4.15
C ILE A 11 -5.32 -2.88 3.08
N ASP A 12 -5.35 -4.19 2.85
CA ASP A 12 -6.23 -4.82 1.84
C ASP A 12 -7.73 -4.59 2.17
N GLU A 13 -8.12 -4.72 3.44
CA GLU A 13 -9.49 -4.44 3.90
C GLU A 13 -9.87 -2.97 3.69
N ARG A 14 -8.96 -2.06 4.03
CA ARG A 14 -9.16 -0.63 3.83
C ARG A 14 -9.31 -0.29 2.36
N ILE A 15 -8.44 -0.82 1.52
CA ILE A 15 -8.48 -0.65 0.05
C ILE A 15 -9.85 -1.08 -0.48
N ARG A 16 -10.36 -2.24 -0.04
CA ARG A 16 -11.69 -2.72 -0.42
C ARG A 16 -12.80 -1.81 0.08
N ARG A 17 -12.73 -1.37 1.35
CA ARG A 17 -13.72 -0.50 1.98
C ARG A 17 -13.81 0.87 1.31
N GLU A 18 -12.68 1.45 0.96
CA GLU A 18 -12.60 2.76 0.30
C GLU A 18 -12.80 2.66 -1.22
N GLY A 19 -12.92 1.44 -1.76
CA GLY A 19 -13.13 1.22 -3.19
C GLY A 19 -11.92 1.58 -4.04
N LEU A 20 -10.71 1.45 -3.48
CA LEU A 20 -9.43 1.68 -4.14
C LEU A 20 -9.02 0.46 -4.98
N ASN A 21 -7.97 0.61 -5.77
CA ASN A 21 -7.32 -0.48 -6.49
C ASN A 21 -6.35 -1.23 -5.57
N GLU A 22 -5.76 -2.33 -6.06
CA GLU A 22 -4.82 -3.17 -5.29
C GLU A 22 -3.57 -2.44 -4.78
N PHE A 23 -3.29 -1.23 -5.28
CA PHE A 23 -2.18 -0.37 -4.88
C PHE A 23 -2.63 0.80 -3.99
N GLY A 24 -3.88 0.81 -3.52
CA GLY A 24 -4.43 1.89 -2.69
C GLY A 24 -4.65 3.20 -3.44
N ASP A 25 -4.60 3.20 -4.77
CA ASP A 25 -4.98 4.36 -5.58
C ASP A 25 -6.44 4.27 -6.03
N PRO A 26 -7.07 5.39 -6.45
CA PRO A 26 -8.42 5.36 -7.01
C PRO A 26 -8.58 4.35 -8.16
N LYS A 27 -9.73 3.68 -8.22
CA LYS A 27 -10.08 2.81 -9.36
C LYS A 27 -10.10 3.66 -10.63
N GLY A 28 -9.28 3.28 -11.61
CA GLY A 28 -9.07 4.02 -12.85
C GLY A 28 -7.73 4.75 -12.95
N THR A 29 -6.89 4.69 -11.92
CA THR A 29 -5.50 5.16 -12.04
C THR A 29 -4.76 4.36 -13.10
N VAL A 30 -4.25 5.07 -14.10
CA VAL A 30 -3.42 4.50 -15.17
C VAL A 30 -1.95 4.64 -14.78
N TYR A 31 -1.25 3.52 -14.73
CA TYR A 31 0.19 3.49 -14.46
C TYR A 31 0.95 3.55 -15.79
N ALA A 32 1.59 4.69 -16.04
CA ALA A 32 2.49 4.83 -17.17
C ALA A 32 3.68 3.87 -17.00
N GLY A 33 3.71 2.80 -17.80
CA GLY A 33 4.68 1.71 -17.65
C GLY A 33 4.11 0.40 -17.10
N GLY A 34 2.79 0.28 -16.94
CA GLY A 34 2.11 -0.98 -16.60
C GLY A 34 1.86 -1.13 -15.11
N THR A 35 2.92 -1.18 -14.29
CA THR A 35 2.79 -1.30 -12.83
C THR A 35 3.48 -0.14 -12.10
N PRO A 36 2.91 0.36 -10.99
CA PRO A 36 3.56 1.38 -10.17
C PRO A 36 4.77 0.84 -9.38
N LEU A 37 4.90 -0.49 -9.33
CA LEU A 37 5.93 -1.17 -8.56
C LEU A 37 7.31 -1.02 -9.19
N PHE A 38 7.40 -0.69 -10.47
CA PHE A 38 8.69 -0.51 -11.12
C PHE A 38 9.26 0.88 -10.82
N ASP A 39 10.29 0.93 -9.98
CA ASP A 39 11.03 2.15 -9.75
C ASP A 39 12.03 2.38 -10.90
N MET A 40 11.65 3.23 -11.85
CA MET A 40 12.51 3.62 -12.97
C MET A 40 13.76 4.39 -12.52
N ARG A 41 13.77 5.01 -11.33
CA ARG A 41 14.94 5.74 -10.82
C ARG A 41 16.01 4.79 -10.32
N THR A 42 15.62 3.68 -9.70
CA THR A 42 16.55 2.71 -9.10
C THR A 42 16.71 1.42 -9.91
N GLY A 43 15.83 1.17 -10.88
CA GLY A 43 15.79 -0.05 -11.69
C GLY A 43 15.34 -1.28 -10.90
N ARG A 44 14.67 -1.09 -9.76
CA ARG A 44 14.21 -2.18 -8.88
C ARG A 44 12.70 -2.21 -8.80
N MET A 45 12.15 -3.39 -8.54
CA MET A 45 10.75 -3.52 -8.18
C MET A 45 10.57 -3.24 -6.69
N LEU A 46 9.74 -2.25 -6.37
CA LEU A 46 9.22 -2.01 -5.03
C LEU A 46 8.18 -3.06 -4.67
N ASP A 47 8.12 -3.39 -3.38
CA ASP A 47 7.01 -4.18 -2.88
C ASP A 47 5.70 -3.38 -2.97
N ARG A 48 4.60 -4.09 -3.25
CA ARG A 48 3.26 -3.49 -3.35
C ARG A 48 2.91 -2.66 -2.12
N TYR A 49 3.21 -3.18 -0.95
CA TYR A 49 2.85 -2.48 0.29
C TYR A 49 3.82 -1.35 0.61
N GLU A 50 5.10 -1.46 0.23
CA GLU A 50 6.03 -0.34 0.35
C GLU A 50 5.59 0.83 -0.54
N TYR A 51 5.09 0.55 -1.74
CA TYR A 51 4.50 1.56 -2.61
C TYR A 51 3.27 2.23 -1.98
N ILE A 52 2.33 1.43 -1.47
CA ILE A 52 1.12 1.93 -0.80
C ILE A 52 1.49 2.85 0.36
N LEU A 53 2.42 2.43 1.23
CA LEU A 53 2.84 3.23 2.39
C LEU A 53 3.62 4.47 2.02
N SER A 54 4.41 4.43 0.95
CA SER A 54 5.10 5.60 0.44
C SER A 54 4.12 6.70 0.02
N ARG A 55 2.97 6.28 -0.51
CA ARG A 55 1.91 7.18 -0.99
C ARG A 55 0.89 7.55 0.08
N HIS A 56 0.60 6.63 1.00
CA HIS A 56 -0.35 6.76 2.10
C HIS A 56 0.37 6.67 3.45
N ARG A 57 1.32 7.59 3.67
CA ARG A 57 2.10 7.61 4.90
C ARG A 57 1.22 7.79 6.14
N ASP A 58 0.06 8.42 5.98
CA ASP A 58 -0.95 8.62 7.00
C ASP A 58 -1.60 7.31 7.49
N TRP A 59 -1.48 6.20 6.74
CA TRP A 59 -2.01 4.91 7.16
C TRP A 59 -1.13 4.22 8.21
N LEU A 60 0.18 4.51 8.23
CA LEU A 60 1.14 3.96 9.21
C LEU A 60 0.66 4.10 10.67
N PRO A 61 0.32 5.30 11.18
CA PRO A 61 -0.10 5.45 12.57
C PRO A 61 -1.43 4.75 12.89
N GLN A 62 -2.23 4.37 11.89
CA GLN A 62 -3.48 3.64 12.10
C GLN A 62 -3.21 2.13 12.21
N LEU A 63 -2.27 1.62 11.39
CA LEU A 63 -1.79 0.25 11.47
C LEU A 63 -1.10 -0.04 12.81
N GLU A 64 -0.34 0.91 13.37
CA GLU A 64 0.30 0.76 14.68
C GLU A 64 -0.69 0.78 15.86
N LYS A 65 -1.80 1.51 15.72
CA LYS A 65 -2.87 1.53 16.74
C LYS A 65 -3.65 0.22 16.74
N GLU A 66 -4.06 -0.25 15.56
CA GLU A 66 -4.82 -1.50 15.42
C GLU A 66 -3.98 -2.75 15.77
N GLU A 67 -2.65 -2.69 15.68
CA GLU A 67 -1.77 -3.80 16.10
C GLU A 67 -1.56 -3.87 17.62
N GLN A 68 -1.76 -2.76 18.36
CA GLN A 68 -1.62 -2.70 19.82
C GLN A 68 -2.92 -2.95 20.59
N ASP A 69 -4.07 -2.98 19.91
CA ASP A 69 -5.39 -3.18 20.50
C ASP A 69 -5.81 -4.68 20.61
N GLU A 70 -4.88 -5.64 20.47
CA GLU A 70 -5.15 -7.09 20.63
C GLU A 70 -4.52 -7.70 21.90
#